data_AF-A0A0S8ATR6-F1
#
_entry.id   AF-A0A0S8ATR6-F1
#
_cell.length_a   1.000
_cell.length_b   1.000
_cell.length_c   1.000
_cell.angle_alpha   90.00
_cell.angle_beta   90.00
_cell.angle_gamma   90.00
#
_symmetry.space_group_name_H-M   'P 1'
#
loop_
_entity.id
_entity.type
_entity.pdbx_description
1 polymer ?
#
loop_
_entity_poly.entity_id
_entity_poly.type
_entity_poly.pdbx_seq_one_letter_code
_entity_poly.pdbx_strand_id
1 'polypeptide(L)'
;KAPLPTPRSNHRAEAVNNKIYVFGGSTYDSVTYVTTYYDTNEEYDPLADTWSTKTPMPTARSTFASAAVNNVVYTIGGIEEGPGSVNSIVNEVYNPATNVWINKTNVPDWGSRHGAVINNSIYIYISGSVKKILEYDTIDNKWTFRAERDDCCAYGIAAVYDKIYLFGTMAGYSTLEYNSNVFYIHRKN
;
A
#
# COMPACT_ATOMS: atom_id res chain seq x y z
N LYS A 1 13.16 -16.60 -15.69
CA LYS A 1 12.49 -15.99 -14.53
C LYS A 1 11.19 -16.74 -14.31
N ALA A 2 11.05 -17.40 -13.16
CA ALA A 2 9.91 -18.25 -12.85
C ALA A 2 8.61 -17.44 -12.76
N PRO A 3 7.49 -17.96 -13.31
CA PRO A 3 6.22 -17.25 -13.29
C PRO A 3 5.69 -17.13 -11.86
N LEU A 4 4.97 -16.04 -11.58
CA LEU A 4 4.23 -15.87 -10.33
C LEU A 4 3.25 -17.06 -10.17
N PRO A 5 3.27 -17.81 -9.05
CA PRO A 5 2.46 -19.03 -8.90
C PRO A 5 0.96 -18.77 -8.93
N THR A 6 0.52 -17.68 -8.33
CA THR A 6 -0.90 -17.31 -8.28
C THR A 6 -1.20 -16.17 -9.26
N PRO A 7 -2.01 -16.39 -10.33
CA PRO A 7 -2.45 -15.34 -11.23
C PRO A 7 -3.40 -14.36 -10.52
N ARG A 8 -3.10 -13.05 -10.57
CA ARG A 8 -3.85 -12.02 -9.85
C ARG A 8 -3.54 -10.62 -10.34
N SER A 9 -4.47 -9.71 -10.09
CA SER A 9 -4.32 -8.26 -10.27
C SER A 9 -4.33 -7.54 -8.93
N ASN A 10 -3.97 -6.25 -8.91
CA ASN A 10 -4.10 -5.38 -7.73
C ASN A 10 -3.37 -5.87 -6.46
N HIS A 11 -2.37 -6.72 -6.62
CA HIS A 11 -1.45 -7.16 -5.58
C HIS A 11 -0.41 -6.08 -5.29
N ARG A 12 0.36 -6.26 -4.22
CA ARG A 12 1.53 -5.42 -3.93
C ARG A 12 2.80 -6.24 -3.88
N ALA A 13 3.89 -5.63 -4.33
CA ALA A 13 5.20 -6.25 -4.35
C ALA A 13 6.21 -5.34 -3.64
N GLU A 14 7.02 -5.91 -2.75
CA GLU A 14 8.05 -5.19 -2.00
C GLU A 14 9.37 -5.95 -2.05
N ALA A 15 10.48 -5.23 -2.25
CA ALA A 15 11.82 -5.79 -2.20
C ALA A 15 12.38 -5.65 -0.78
N VAL A 16 12.66 -6.77 -0.11
CA VAL A 16 13.18 -6.80 1.26
C VAL A 16 14.20 -7.93 1.40
N ASN A 17 15.34 -7.66 2.05
CA ASN A 17 16.39 -8.65 2.30
C ASN A 17 16.83 -9.41 1.02
N ASN A 18 16.99 -8.71 -0.10
CA ASN A 18 17.33 -9.26 -1.42
C ASN A 18 16.33 -10.26 -2.01
N LYS A 19 15.10 -10.31 -1.49
CA LYS A 19 13.97 -11.06 -2.04
C LYS A 19 12.87 -10.10 -2.48
N ILE A 20 11.94 -10.60 -3.29
CA ILE A 20 10.71 -9.88 -3.61
C ILE A 20 9.57 -10.62 -2.93
N TYR A 21 8.68 -9.91 -2.26
CA TYR A 21 7.46 -10.48 -1.67
C TYR A 21 6.26 -9.93 -2.42
N VAL A 22 5.31 -10.80 -2.75
CA VAL A 22 4.04 -10.46 -3.40
C VAL A 22 2.89 -10.81 -2.47
N PHE A 23 2.05 -9.82 -2.19
CA PHE A 23 0.97 -9.90 -1.21
C PHE A 23 -0.38 -9.67 -1.86
N GLY A 24 -1.36 -10.47 -1.44
CA GLY A 24 -2.78 -10.26 -1.70
C GLY A 24 -3.15 -10.13 -3.17
N GLY A 25 -4.08 -9.21 -3.45
CA GLY A 25 -4.61 -8.98 -4.80
C GLY A 25 -5.95 -9.67 -5.02
N SER A 26 -6.41 -9.66 -6.26
CA SER A 26 -7.70 -10.24 -6.63
C SER A 26 -7.75 -10.76 -8.06
N THR A 27 -8.66 -11.69 -8.30
CA THR A 27 -9.11 -12.13 -9.62
C THR A 27 -10.57 -11.73 -9.82
N TYR A 28 -10.98 -11.60 -11.07
CA TYR A 28 -12.35 -11.32 -11.45
C TYR A 28 -12.79 -12.34 -12.49
N ASP A 29 -13.82 -13.11 -12.18
CA ASP A 29 -14.44 -14.04 -13.10
C ASP A 29 -15.56 -13.31 -13.87
N SER A 30 -15.36 -13.16 -15.18
CA SER A 30 -16.32 -12.47 -16.06
C SER A 30 -17.60 -13.26 -16.34
N VAL A 31 -17.62 -14.56 -16.04
CA VAL A 31 -18.80 -15.42 -16.22
C VAL A 31 -19.69 -15.38 -15.00
N THR A 32 -19.10 -15.50 -13.80
CA THR A 32 -19.84 -15.48 -12.54
C THR A 32 -19.99 -14.09 -11.94
N TYR A 33 -19.28 -13.09 -12.46
CA TYR A 33 -19.20 -11.72 -11.94
C TYR A 33 -18.71 -11.67 -10.48
N VAL A 34 -17.89 -12.64 -10.09
CA VAL A 34 -17.33 -12.77 -8.75
C VAL A 34 -15.90 -12.28 -8.73
N THR A 35 -15.59 -11.39 -7.79
CA THR A 35 -14.21 -11.03 -7.43
C THR A 35 -13.74 -11.90 -6.28
N THR A 36 -12.62 -12.62 -6.46
CA THR A 36 -11.96 -13.34 -5.37
C THR A 36 -10.78 -12.52 -4.87
N TYR A 37 -10.72 -12.28 -3.56
CA TYR A 37 -9.61 -11.58 -2.91
C TYR A 37 -8.65 -12.61 -2.29
N TYR A 38 -7.35 -12.34 -2.36
CA TYR A 38 -6.32 -13.23 -1.83
C TYR A 38 -5.67 -12.68 -0.58
N ASP A 39 -5.29 -13.57 0.33
CA ASP A 39 -4.44 -13.35 1.49
C ASP A 39 -2.99 -13.85 1.27
N THR A 40 -2.72 -14.48 0.14
CA THR A 40 -1.43 -15.12 -0.16
C THR A 40 -0.24 -14.17 0.01
N ASN A 41 0.85 -14.72 0.52
CA ASN A 41 2.17 -14.11 0.63
C ASN A 41 3.19 -15.01 -0.07
N GLU A 42 3.75 -14.55 -1.18
CA GLU A 42 4.67 -15.33 -2.01
C GLU A 42 6.03 -14.61 -2.09
N GLU A 43 7.09 -15.30 -1.68
CA GLU A 43 8.47 -14.82 -1.77
C GLU A 43 9.11 -15.33 -3.05
N TYR A 44 9.81 -14.45 -3.75
CA TYR A 44 10.65 -14.77 -4.89
C TYR A 44 12.12 -14.58 -4.54
N ASP A 45 12.91 -15.62 -4.83
CA ASP A 45 14.36 -15.61 -4.78
C ASP A 45 14.96 -15.34 -6.17
N PRO A 46 15.53 -14.16 -6.43
CA PRO A 46 16.13 -13.85 -7.73
C PRO A 46 17.36 -14.70 -8.08
N LEU A 47 18.06 -15.26 -7.08
CA LEU A 47 19.27 -16.07 -7.28
C LEU A 47 18.92 -17.51 -7.65
N ALA A 48 17.93 -18.10 -6.97
CA ALA A 48 17.45 -19.45 -7.26
C ALA A 48 16.44 -19.49 -8.42
N ASP A 49 15.87 -18.33 -8.79
CA ASP A 49 14.76 -18.23 -9.72
C ASP A 49 13.53 -19.06 -9.30
N THR A 50 13.20 -19.03 -8.01
CA THR A 50 12.12 -19.83 -7.42
C THR A 50 11.19 -18.99 -6.56
N TRP A 51 9.94 -19.44 -6.46
CA TRP A 51 8.94 -18.90 -5.54
C TRP A 51 8.77 -19.81 -4.32
N SER A 52 8.36 -19.24 -3.19
CA SER A 52 8.00 -19.95 -1.96
C SER A 52 6.81 -19.30 -1.29
N THR A 53 5.83 -20.11 -0.88
CA THR A 53 4.68 -19.63 -0.10
C THR A 53 5.12 -19.35 1.34
N LYS A 54 4.68 -18.21 1.88
CA LYS A 54 4.94 -17.75 3.25
C LYS A 54 3.63 -17.70 4.04
N THR A 55 3.71 -17.30 5.30
CA THR A 55 2.52 -17.12 6.14
C THR A 55 1.58 -16.11 5.45
N PRO A 56 0.31 -16.47 5.19
CA PRO A 56 -0.65 -15.60 4.53
C PRO A 56 -0.94 -14.37 5.38
N MET A 57 -1.35 -13.28 4.72
CA MET A 57 -1.89 -12.10 5.38
C MET A 57 -3.07 -12.50 6.29
N PRO A 58 -3.23 -11.89 7.47
CA PRO A 58 -4.40 -12.12 8.29
C PRO A 58 -5.72 -11.72 7.60
N THR A 59 -5.66 -10.74 6.70
CA THR A 59 -6.83 -10.22 5.99
C THR A 59 -6.64 -10.31 4.46
N ALA A 60 -7.52 -11.06 3.77
CA ALA A 60 -7.54 -11.14 2.31
C ALA A 60 -8.00 -9.82 1.68
N ARG A 61 -7.17 -9.20 0.84
CA ARG A 61 -7.48 -7.88 0.27
C ARG A 61 -6.69 -7.54 -0.99
N SER A 62 -7.18 -6.56 -1.74
CA SER A 62 -6.53 -6.01 -2.94
C SER A 62 -6.48 -4.48 -2.89
N THR A 63 -5.74 -3.84 -3.81
CA THR A 63 -5.66 -2.38 -3.95
C THR A 63 -5.23 -1.61 -2.69
N PHE A 64 -4.52 -2.27 -1.76
CA PHE A 64 -3.99 -1.67 -0.54
C PHE A 64 -2.67 -0.93 -0.79
N ALA A 65 -2.21 -0.11 0.15
CA ALA A 65 -0.85 0.43 0.14
C ALA A 65 0.14 -0.55 0.77
N SER A 66 1.38 -0.58 0.28
CA SER A 66 2.47 -1.33 0.90
C SER A 66 3.71 -0.46 1.08
N ALA A 67 4.55 -0.82 2.06
CA ALA A 67 5.83 -0.17 2.28
C ALA A 67 6.81 -1.10 3.00
N ALA A 68 8.02 -1.24 2.46
CA ALA A 68 9.15 -1.82 3.17
C ALA A 68 9.84 -0.78 4.07
N VAL A 69 9.89 -1.05 5.37
CA VAL A 69 10.58 -0.19 6.37
C VAL A 69 11.32 -1.07 7.34
N ASN A 70 12.60 -0.80 7.61
CA ASN A 70 13.39 -1.54 8.61
C ASN A 70 13.31 -3.07 8.47
N ASN A 71 13.41 -3.58 7.24
CA ASN A 71 13.35 -5.01 6.88
C ASN A 71 12.01 -5.72 7.17
N VAL A 72 10.93 -4.97 7.44
CA VAL A 72 9.57 -5.49 7.52
C VAL A 72 8.69 -4.84 6.45
N VAL A 73 7.56 -5.48 6.12
CA VAL A 73 6.62 -4.98 5.11
C VAL A 73 5.29 -4.63 5.75
N TYR A 74 4.85 -3.40 5.59
CA TYR A 74 3.52 -2.95 5.99
C TYR A 74 2.54 -3.10 4.84
N THR A 75 1.31 -3.51 5.14
CA THR A 75 0.17 -3.60 4.22
C THR A 75 -1.03 -2.86 4.83
N ILE A 76 -1.46 -1.79 4.17
CA ILE A 76 -2.30 -0.75 4.77
C ILE A 76 -3.55 -0.50 3.93
N GLY A 77 -4.72 -0.63 4.56
CA GLY A 77 -6.02 -0.41 3.94
C GLY A 77 -6.30 -1.36 2.78
N GLY A 78 -6.97 -0.85 1.74
CA GLY A 78 -7.35 -1.60 0.54
C GLY A 78 -8.82 -1.96 0.49
N ILE A 79 -9.14 -3.02 -0.24
CA ILE A 79 -10.50 -3.53 -0.44
C ILE A 79 -10.53 -5.01 -0.05
N GLU A 80 -11.47 -5.34 0.82
CA GLU A 80 -11.78 -6.69 1.30
C GLU A 80 -13.02 -7.26 0.60
N GLU A 81 -13.20 -8.56 0.75
CA GLU A 81 -14.41 -9.25 0.34
C GLU A 81 -15.63 -8.76 1.14
N GLY A 82 -16.76 -8.54 0.46
CA GLY A 82 -18.04 -8.24 1.09
C GLY A 82 -19.05 -7.63 0.12
N PRO A 83 -20.34 -7.51 0.53
CA PRO A 83 -21.38 -6.92 -0.30
C PRO A 83 -21.00 -5.49 -0.71
N GLY A 84 -20.76 -5.27 -2.00
CA GLY A 84 -20.39 -3.95 -2.52
C GLY A 84 -18.91 -3.56 -2.37
N SER A 85 -18.01 -4.50 -2.07
CA SER A 85 -16.57 -4.24 -1.80
C SER A 85 -16.36 -3.37 -0.55
N VAL A 86 -15.83 -3.96 0.52
CA VAL A 86 -15.65 -3.26 1.80
C VAL A 86 -14.29 -2.58 1.81
N ASN A 87 -14.24 -1.28 2.09
CA ASN A 87 -12.95 -0.63 2.26
C ASN A 87 -12.32 -1.05 3.58
N SER A 88 -11.11 -1.58 3.49
CA SER A 88 -10.31 -1.94 4.63
C SER A 88 -9.64 -0.72 5.26
N ILE A 89 -9.58 -0.73 6.59
CA ILE A 89 -8.74 0.20 7.38
C ILE A 89 -7.59 -0.53 8.07
N VAL A 90 -7.39 -1.82 7.81
CA VAL A 90 -6.42 -2.62 8.55
C VAL A 90 -5.00 -2.17 8.23
N ASN A 91 -4.14 -2.23 9.25
CA ASN A 91 -2.70 -2.01 9.11
C ASN A 91 -1.99 -3.24 9.68
N GLU A 92 -1.30 -3.98 8.83
CA GLU A 92 -0.63 -5.23 9.21
C GLU A 92 0.83 -5.16 8.79
N VAL A 93 1.71 -5.73 9.59
CA VAL A 93 3.14 -5.79 9.27
C VAL A 93 3.62 -7.24 9.24
N TYR A 94 4.29 -7.60 8.15
CA TYR A 94 4.95 -8.87 7.97
C TYR A 94 6.44 -8.74 8.29
N ASN A 95 6.95 -9.66 9.11
CA ASN A 95 8.38 -9.80 9.34
C ASN A 95 8.92 -11.01 8.57
N PRO A 96 9.67 -10.79 7.46
CA PRO A 96 10.33 -11.84 6.70
C PRO A 96 11.26 -12.76 7.50
N ALA A 97 11.95 -12.22 8.51
CA ALA A 97 12.93 -12.98 9.29
C ALA A 97 12.25 -14.02 10.21
N THR A 98 11.03 -13.73 10.66
CA THR A 98 10.26 -14.62 11.54
C THR A 98 9.08 -15.28 10.85
N ASN A 99 8.76 -14.87 9.61
CA ASN A 99 7.59 -15.33 8.86
C ASN A 99 6.26 -15.14 9.64
N VAL A 100 6.10 -13.99 10.29
CA VAL A 100 4.96 -13.68 11.17
C VAL A 100 4.34 -12.33 10.81
N TRP A 101 3.01 -12.25 10.93
CA TRP A 101 2.24 -11.02 10.83
C TRP A 101 1.87 -10.47 12.19
N ILE A 102 1.85 -9.14 12.31
CA ILE A 102 1.43 -8.42 13.51
C ILE A 102 0.45 -7.31 13.11
N ASN A 103 -0.67 -7.20 13.83
CA ASN A 103 -1.62 -6.10 13.67
C ASN A 103 -1.06 -4.81 14.26
N LYS A 104 -1.27 -3.71 13.54
CA LYS A 104 -0.88 -2.35 13.91
C LYS A 104 -2.12 -1.46 14.00
N THR A 105 -1.94 -0.22 14.45
CA THR A 105 -3.03 0.74 14.54
C THR A 105 -3.62 0.97 13.16
N ASN A 106 -4.91 0.69 13.03
CA ASN A 106 -5.68 0.86 11.80
C ASN A 106 -5.67 2.30 11.30
N VAL A 107 -5.84 2.47 9.99
CA VAL A 107 -5.99 3.79 9.38
C VAL A 107 -7.26 4.46 9.95
N PRO A 108 -7.22 5.75 10.32
CA PRO A 108 -8.40 6.45 10.86
C PRO A 108 -9.57 6.59 9.88
N ASP A 109 -9.32 6.46 8.58
CA ASP A 109 -10.32 6.54 7.51
C ASP A 109 -9.87 5.70 6.31
N TRP A 110 -10.79 5.34 5.43
CA TRP A 110 -10.56 4.39 4.35
C TRP A 110 -10.00 5.03 3.06
N GLY A 111 -9.59 4.19 2.11
CA GLY A 111 -9.28 4.62 0.75
C GLY A 111 -7.80 4.85 0.43
N SER A 112 -6.89 4.19 1.15
CA SER A 112 -5.49 4.15 0.75
C SER A 112 -5.28 3.12 -0.37
N ARG A 113 -4.67 3.56 -1.46
CA ARG A 113 -4.22 2.66 -2.54
C ARG A 113 -2.71 2.62 -2.67
N HIS A 114 -1.98 3.65 -2.25
CA HIS A 114 -0.53 3.72 -2.40
C HIS A 114 0.11 4.39 -1.18
N GLY A 115 1.34 3.99 -0.85
CA GLY A 115 2.13 4.54 0.24
C GLY A 115 3.55 4.89 -0.21
N ALA A 116 4.21 5.80 0.51
CA ALA A 116 5.60 6.18 0.33
C ALA A 116 6.30 6.28 1.68
N VAL A 117 7.63 6.14 1.72
CA VAL A 117 8.40 6.08 2.97
C VAL A 117 9.40 7.23 3.03
N ILE A 118 9.44 7.95 4.16
CA ILE A 118 10.49 8.92 4.51
C ILE A 118 10.85 8.72 5.98
N ASN A 119 12.16 8.64 6.30
CA ASN A 119 12.67 8.58 7.67
C ASN A 119 11.91 7.60 8.58
N ASN A 120 11.73 6.35 8.12
CA ASN A 120 10.97 5.28 8.79
C ASN A 120 9.48 5.55 9.00
N SER A 121 8.94 6.64 8.49
CA SER A 121 7.50 6.93 8.50
C SER A 121 6.88 6.59 7.16
N ILE A 122 5.65 6.08 7.20
CA ILE A 122 4.88 5.72 6.01
C ILE A 122 3.83 6.80 5.77
N TYR A 123 3.89 7.42 4.60
CA TYR A 123 2.91 8.39 4.14
C TYR A 123 1.94 7.72 3.20
N ILE A 124 0.65 7.91 3.45
CA ILE A 124 -0.40 7.47 2.54
C ILE A 124 -1.28 8.64 2.15
N TYR A 125 -1.81 8.56 0.93
CA TYR A 125 -2.94 9.38 0.51
C TYR A 125 -4.20 8.54 0.62
N ILE A 126 -5.20 9.05 1.34
CA ILE A 126 -6.51 8.42 1.49
C ILE A 126 -7.57 9.23 0.73
N SER A 127 -8.47 8.50 0.05
CA SER A 127 -9.57 9.07 -0.75
C SER A 127 -10.96 8.95 -0.09
N GLY A 128 -11.01 8.70 1.23
CA GLY A 128 -12.23 8.48 2.01
C GLY A 128 -13.14 9.72 2.14
N SER A 129 -13.79 9.89 3.30
CA SER A 129 -14.77 10.96 3.51
C SER A 129 -14.16 12.36 3.39
N VAL A 130 -12.90 12.50 3.77
CA VAL A 130 -12.09 13.69 3.50
C VAL A 130 -10.76 13.20 2.97
N LYS A 131 -10.28 13.84 1.90
CA LYS A 131 -9.05 13.43 1.24
C LYS A 131 -7.87 14.00 2.01
N LYS A 132 -6.99 13.12 2.47
CA LYS A 132 -5.92 13.51 3.40
C LYS A 132 -4.61 12.80 3.06
N ILE A 133 -3.52 13.45 3.45
CA ILE A 133 -2.22 12.82 3.63
C ILE A 133 -2.10 12.47 5.12
N LEU A 134 -1.85 11.19 5.38
CA LEU A 134 -1.59 10.67 6.72
C LEU A 134 -0.16 10.16 6.78
N GLU A 135 0.47 10.36 7.93
CA GLU A 135 1.75 9.77 8.27
C GLU A 135 1.54 8.72 9.37
N TYR A 136 2.13 7.55 9.17
CA TYR A 136 2.24 6.52 10.18
C TYR A 136 3.66 6.46 10.72
N ASP A 137 3.78 6.74 12.01
CA ASP A 137 5.01 6.53 12.76
C ASP A 137 5.13 5.03 13.08
N THR A 138 6.17 4.39 12.54
CA THR A 138 6.40 2.95 12.69
C THR A 138 6.94 2.57 14.07
N ILE A 139 7.48 3.52 14.83
CA ILE A 139 8.02 3.36 16.18
C ILE A 139 6.88 3.48 17.19
N ASP A 140 6.11 4.57 17.11
CA ASP A 140 5.03 4.88 18.05
C ASP A 140 3.71 4.18 17.69
N ASN A 141 3.65 3.50 16.53
CA ASN A 141 2.45 2.84 16.03
C ASN A 141 1.23 3.80 15.98
N LYS A 142 1.45 4.99 15.42
CA LYS A 142 0.49 6.10 15.50
C LYS A 142 0.32 6.81 14.16
N TRP A 143 -0.93 7.12 13.83
CA TRP A 143 -1.28 7.96 12.69
C TRP A 143 -1.33 9.44 13.07
N THR A 144 -0.78 10.29 12.21
CA THR A 144 -0.83 11.74 12.30
C THR A 144 -1.37 12.32 11.00
N PHE A 145 -2.35 13.22 11.11
CA PHE A 145 -2.82 14.01 9.97
C PHE A 145 -1.75 15.01 9.55
N ARG A 146 -1.44 15.05 8.25
CA ARG A 146 -0.47 16.00 7.70
C ARG A 146 -1.12 17.07 6.84
N ALA A 147 -2.08 16.72 5.99
CA ALA A 147 -2.66 17.66 5.03
C ALA A 147 -4.02 17.23 4.50
N GLU A 148 -4.88 18.20 4.17
CA GLU A 148 -6.13 18.00 3.41
C GLU A 148 -5.92 18.27 1.92
N ARG A 149 -6.76 17.67 1.07
CA ARG A 149 -6.79 17.91 -0.38
C ARG A 149 -8.21 18.03 -0.92
N ASP A 150 -8.39 18.89 -1.92
CA ASP A 150 -9.69 19.09 -2.59
C ASP A 150 -9.80 18.34 -3.93
N ASP A 151 -8.68 17.99 -4.58
CA ASP A 151 -8.63 17.33 -5.89
C ASP A 151 -8.89 15.81 -5.82
N CYS A 152 -9.57 15.23 -6.81
CA CYS A 152 -9.81 13.77 -6.82
C CYS A 152 -8.57 12.99 -7.25
N CYS A 153 -8.29 12.03 -6.37
CA CYS A 153 -7.71 10.73 -6.63
C CYS A 153 -6.28 10.78 -7.20
N ALA A 154 -5.29 10.84 -6.31
CA ALA A 154 -3.89 10.60 -6.67
C ALA A 154 -3.68 9.10 -6.93
N TYR A 155 -3.23 8.76 -8.14
CA TYR A 155 -2.92 7.39 -8.56
C TYR A 155 -1.53 6.93 -8.16
N GLY A 156 -0.66 7.85 -7.73
CA GLY A 156 0.68 7.52 -7.26
C GLY A 156 1.13 8.46 -6.15
N ILE A 157 1.96 7.92 -5.26
CA ILE A 157 2.72 8.65 -4.25
C ILE A 157 4.17 8.16 -4.32
N ALA A 158 5.14 9.06 -4.23
CA ALA A 158 6.55 8.72 -4.15
C ALA A 158 7.25 9.62 -3.15
N ALA A 159 8.36 9.13 -2.60
CA ALA A 159 9.25 9.91 -1.77
C ALA A 159 10.58 10.16 -2.51
N VAL A 160 11.08 11.40 -2.45
CA VAL A 160 12.44 11.74 -2.88
C VAL A 160 13.04 12.67 -1.85
N TYR A 161 14.18 12.30 -1.27
CA TYR A 161 14.77 12.99 -0.12
C TYR A 161 13.78 13.08 1.06
N ASP A 162 13.56 14.28 1.58
CA ASP A 162 12.62 14.61 2.64
C ASP A 162 11.23 15.00 2.11
N LYS A 163 10.93 14.64 0.84
CA LYS A 163 9.73 15.11 0.15
C LYS A 163 8.81 14.04 -0.38
N ILE A 164 7.50 14.26 -0.21
CA ILE A 164 6.43 13.43 -0.80
C ILE A 164 5.90 14.08 -2.06
N TYR A 165 5.73 13.26 -3.10
CA TYR A 165 5.14 13.64 -4.35
C TYR A 165 3.90 12.82 -4.67
N LEU A 166 2.84 13.48 -5.11
CA LEU A 166 1.62 12.84 -5.59
C LEU A 166 1.52 12.98 -7.11
N PHE A 167 1.08 11.93 -7.78
CA PHE A 167 1.01 11.85 -9.24
C PHE A 167 -0.31 11.28 -9.71
N GLY A 168 -0.75 11.75 -10.88
CA GLY A 168 -1.93 11.25 -11.59
C GLY A 168 -3.20 11.61 -10.85
N THR A 169 -3.83 12.72 -11.22
CA THR A 169 -5.18 13.09 -10.79
C THR A 169 -6.10 13.06 -12.01
N MET A 170 -7.34 12.59 -11.85
CA MET A 170 -8.35 12.66 -12.93
C MET A 170 -8.63 14.10 -13.40
N ALA A 171 -8.23 15.09 -12.60
CA ALA A 171 -8.39 16.52 -12.87
C ALA A 171 -7.22 17.18 -13.65
N GLY A 172 -6.24 16.41 -14.15
CA GLY A 172 -5.08 16.93 -14.88
C GLY A 172 -3.81 17.01 -14.04
N TYR A 173 -2.67 16.74 -14.68
CA TYR A 173 -1.34 16.50 -14.08
C TYR A 173 -0.89 17.62 -13.13
N SER A 174 -0.94 17.36 -11.82
CA SER A 174 -0.15 18.13 -10.85
C SER A 174 0.84 17.19 -10.15
N THR A 175 2.11 17.60 -10.15
CA THR A 175 3.14 17.07 -9.26
C THR A 175 3.16 17.96 -8.05
N LEU A 176 3.01 17.37 -6.88
CA LEU A 176 2.93 18.11 -5.62
C LEU A 176 4.17 17.80 -4.83
N GLU A 177 4.72 18.76 -4.10
CA GLU A 177 5.90 18.57 -3.29
C GLU A 177 5.54 18.87 -1.84
N TYR A 178 5.75 17.90 -0.96
CA TYR A 178 5.65 18.07 0.49
C TYR A 178 7.05 18.11 1.05
N ASN A 179 7.47 19.18 1.73
CA ASN A 179 8.57 19.09 2.68
C ASN A 179 7.95 18.92 4.09
N SER A 180 8.63 18.24 5.01
CA SER A 180 8.29 18.13 6.44
C SER A 180 7.80 19.42 7.14
N ASN A 181 7.98 20.61 6.52
CA ASN A 181 7.49 21.90 7.01
C ASN A 181 6.72 22.79 6.00
N VAL A 182 6.56 22.44 4.71
CA VAL A 182 5.89 23.32 3.71
C VAL A 182 5.22 22.52 2.57
N PHE A 183 4.03 22.96 2.14
CA PHE A 183 3.30 22.46 0.97
C PHE A 183 3.60 23.29 -0.28
N TYR A 184 4.06 22.66 -1.36
CA TYR A 184 4.10 23.30 -2.67
C TYR A 184 3.17 22.56 -3.64
N ILE A 185 2.15 23.28 -4.09
CA ILE A 185 1.30 22.83 -5.20
C ILE A 185 1.92 23.35 -6.49
N HIS A 186 2.55 22.50 -7.30
CA HIS A 186 2.90 22.86 -8.67
C HIS A 186 1.77 22.46 -9.61
N ARG A 187 0.93 23.44 -9.95
CA ARG A 187 0.06 23.37 -11.13
C ARG A 187 0.92 23.76 -12.34
N LYS A 188 1.00 22.89 -13.35
CA LYS A 188 1.48 23.33 -14.67
C LYS A 188 0.42 24.28 -15.23
N ASN A 189 0.80 25.52 -15.50
CA ASN A 189 -0.02 26.49 -16.24
C ASN A 189 -0.25 26.01 -17.68
#